data_AF-A0A0M4F5D3-F1
#
_entry.id   AF-A0A0M4F5D3-F1
#
_cell.length_a   1.000
_cell.length_b   1.000
_cell.length_c   1.000
_cell.angle_alpha   90.00
_cell.angle_beta   90.00
_cell.angle_gamma   90.00
#
_symmetry.space_group_name_H-M   'P 1'
#
loop_
_entity.id
_entity.type
_entity.pdbx_description
1 polymer ?
#
loop_
_entity_poly.entity_id
_entity_poly.type
_entity_poly.pdbx_seq_one_letter_code
_entity_poly.pdbx_strand_id
1 'polypeptide(L)'
;MPEHSPAPTPHRAIYGFAFYMLFTVLFIVYVAWAYLPVNLGLHSYLPDKYFAVFVPVLILVGAFMFAFFFYPALNLSLTADIDSITTVVDPKLALAKGTKFTSWSQLQVESAAHKTASRSVPIDCNTCNTSHMPKTRRPIAPLRFLDLQEVNKAYYN
;
A
#
# COMPACT_ATOMS: atom_id res chain seq x y z
N MET A 1 25.72 11.61 -1.29
CA MET A 1 25.09 11.35 0.03
C MET A 1 25.12 9.85 0.28
N PRO A 2 26.06 9.34 1.12
CA PRO A 2 26.21 7.91 1.39
C PRO A 2 25.13 7.35 2.34
N GLU A 3 24.45 8.23 3.08
CA GLU A 3 23.36 7.93 4.04
C GLU A 3 22.22 7.08 3.43
N HIS A 4 22.00 7.22 2.12
CA HIS A 4 20.96 6.51 1.38
C HIS A 4 21.49 5.34 0.54
N SER A 5 22.76 4.98 0.73
CA SER A 5 23.32 3.77 0.12
C SER A 5 22.74 2.54 0.85
N PRO A 6 22.26 1.52 0.12
CA PRO A 6 21.89 0.24 0.71
C PRO A 6 23.11 -0.55 1.23
N ALA A 7 24.32 -0.04 1.03
CA ALA A 7 25.54 -0.68 1.48
C ALA A 7 25.54 -0.92 3.01
N PRO A 8 26.07 -2.07 3.46
CA PRO A 8 26.15 -2.40 4.88
C PRO A 8 27.11 -1.43 5.57
N THR A 9 26.56 -0.43 6.26
CA THR A 9 27.34 0.47 7.11
C THR A 9 27.37 -0.07 8.53
N PRO A 10 28.52 0.00 9.24
CA PRO A 10 28.64 -0.48 10.61
C PRO A 10 27.65 0.24 11.56
N HIS A 11 27.27 1.48 11.25
CA HIS A 11 26.27 2.23 12.00
C HIS A 11 24.88 1.59 11.94
N ARG A 12 24.46 1.01 10.80
CA ARG A 12 23.18 0.30 10.68
C ARG A 12 23.13 -1.01 11.48
N ALA A 13 24.27 -1.66 11.70
CA ALA A 13 24.36 -2.91 12.46
C ALA A 13 24.03 -2.74 13.96
N ILE A 14 24.23 -1.53 14.51
CA ILE A 14 24.00 -1.22 15.92
C ILE A 14 22.52 -1.42 16.29
N TYR A 15 21.59 -1.01 15.42
CA TYR A 15 20.16 -1.17 15.68
C TYR A 15 19.75 -2.64 15.78
N GLY A 16 20.25 -3.46 14.84
CA GLY A 16 20.00 -4.91 14.86
C GLY A 16 20.55 -5.56 16.13
N PHE A 17 21.75 -5.19 16.55
CA PHE A 17 22.36 -5.68 17.78
C PHE A 17 21.58 -5.26 19.04
N ALA A 18 21.15 -3.99 19.12
CA ALA A 18 20.34 -3.50 20.23
C ALA A 18 19.01 -4.25 20.34
N PHE A 19 18.31 -4.45 19.21
CA PHE A 19 17.09 -5.26 19.18
C PHE A 19 17.34 -6.71 19.56
N TYR A 20 18.43 -7.32 19.08
CA TYR A 20 18.79 -8.69 19.45
C TYR A 20 18.95 -8.83 20.96
N MET A 21 19.68 -7.92 21.62
CA MET A 21 19.84 -7.95 23.07
C MET A 21 18.51 -7.74 23.80
N LEU A 22 17.70 -6.77 23.35
CA LEU A 22 16.38 -6.49 23.91
C LEU A 22 15.44 -7.70 23.81
N PHE A 23 15.32 -8.32 22.64
CA PHE A 23 14.47 -9.50 22.45
C PHE A 23 14.98 -10.72 23.19
N THR A 24 16.31 -10.87 23.33
CA THR A 24 16.89 -11.95 24.13
C THR A 24 16.49 -11.82 25.61
N VAL A 25 16.60 -10.62 26.17
CA VAL A 25 16.18 -10.36 27.57
C VAL A 25 14.68 -10.57 27.74
N LEU A 26 13.86 -10.02 26.83
CA LEU A 26 12.40 -10.20 26.86
C LEU A 26 11.99 -11.67 26.75
N PHE A 27 12.68 -12.45 25.91
CA PHE A 27 12.43 -13.88 25.76
C PHE A 27 12.73 -14.65 27.04
N ILE A 28 13.85 -14.35 27.71
CA ILE A 28 14.19 -14.98 29.00
C ILE A 28 13.13 -14.65 30.06
N VAL A 29 12.71 -13.38 30.15
CA VAL A 29 11.64 -12.95 31.07
C VAL A 29 10.32 -13.66 30.75
N TYR A 30 9.96 -13.78 29.47
CA TYR A 30 8.75 -14.46 29.03
C TYR A 30 8.76 -15.96 29.37
N VAL A 31 9.88 -16.66 29.11
CA VAL A 31 10.04 -18.08 29.46
C VAL A 31 9.97 -18.26 30.97
N ALA A 32 10.66 -17.41 31.75
CA ALA A 32 10.60 -17.45 33.20
C ALA A 32 9.15 -17.27 33.70
N TRP A 33 8.41 -16.30 33.17
CA TRP A 33 7.01 -16.09 33.50
C TRP A 33 6.11 -17.28 33.12
N ALA A 34 6.30 -17.86 31.94
CA ALA A 34 5.47 -18.96 31.45
C ALA A 34 5.65 -20.26 32.27
N TYR A 35 6.89 -20.58 32.65
CA TYR A 35 7.22 -21.86 33.29
C TYR A 35 7.30 -21.83 34.83
N LEU A 36 7.47 -20.66 35.47
CA LEU A 36 7.54 -20.62 36.94
C LEU A 36 6.22 -21.09 37.59
N PRO A 37 6.28 -21.92 38.63
CA PRO A 37 5.08 -22.30 39.38
C PRO A 37 4.48 -21.09 40.11
N VAL A 38 3.15 -21.11 40.28
CA VAL A 38 2.33 -20.01 40.82
C VAL A 38 2.79 -19.55 42.21
N ASN A 39 3.41 -20.46 42.96
CA ASN A 39 3.88 -20.25 44.33
C ASN A 39 5.06 -19.27 44.45
N LEU A 40 5.74 -18.90 43.34
CA LEU A 40 6.84 -17.92 43.35
C LEU A 40 6.38 -16.46 43.23
N GLY A 41 5.08 -16.17 43.39
CA GLY A 41 4.57 -14.80 43.57
C GLY A 41 4.52 -13.92 42.32
N LEU A 42 5.09 -14.35 41.19
CA LEU A 42 5.05 -13.59 39.94
C LEU A 42 3.61 -13.46 39.38
N HIS A 43 2.74 -14.41 39.70
CA HIS A 43 1.35 -14.44 39.24
C HIS A 43 0.48 -13.33 39.88
N SER A 44 0.88 -12.75 41.01
CA SER A 44 0.14 -11.63 41.61
C SER A 44 0.32 -10.32 40.84
N TYR A 45 1.35 -10.23 39.98
CA TYR A 45 1.70 -9.01 39.26
C TYR A 45 1.59 -9.15 37.73
N LEU A 46 1.56 -10.38 37.20
CA LEU A 46 1.43 -10.66 35.77
C LEU A 46 0.08 -11.30 35.43
N PRO A 47 -0.38 -11.17 34.17
CA PRO A 47 -1.64 -11.76 33.72
C PRO A 47 -1.63 -13.29 33.81
N ASP A 48 -2.83 -13.87 33.77
CA ASP A 48 -3.05 -15.32 33.80
C ASP A 48 -2.20 -16.06 32.76
N LYS A 49 -1.79 -17.28 33.08
CA LYS A 49 -0.91 -18.13 32.25
C LYS A 49 -1.49 -18.43 30.87
N TYR A 50 -2.82 -18.37 30.71
CA TYR A 50 -3.45 -18.45 29.40
C TYR A 50 -2.86 -17.43 28.41
N PHE A 51 -2.52 -16.22 28.88
CA PHE A 51 -1.91 -15.19 28.04
C PHE A 51 -0.53 -15.58 27.53
N ALA A 52 0.18 -16.49 28.19
CA ALA A 52 1.48 -16.97 27.71
C ALA A 52 1.33 -17.66 26.35
N VAL A 53 0.24 -18.40 26.11
CA VAL A 53 -0.02 -19.04 24.80
C VAL A 53 -0.72 -18.08 23.85
N PHE A 54 -1.66 -17.28 24.35
CA PHE A 54 -2.45 -16.37 23.53
C PHE A 54 -1.61 -15.28 22.87
N VAL A 55 -0.66 -14.68 23.59
CA VAL A 55 0.16 -13.56 23.06
C VAL A 55 0.99 -13.96 21.82
N PRO A 56 1.76 -15.07 21.84
CA PRO A 56 2.47 -15.54 20.64
C PRO A 56 1.54 -15.82 19.46
N VAL A 57 0.38 -16.44 19.70
CA VAL A 57 -0.61 -16.70 18.64
C VAL A 57 -1.12 -15.39 18.05
N LEU A 58 -1.44 -14.40 18.89
CA LEU A 58 -1.90 -13.09 18.45
C LEU A 58 -0.83 -12.34 17.63
N ILE A 59 0.44 -12.40 18.05
CA ILE A 59 1.57 -11.83 17.28
C ILE A 59 1.69 -12.54 15.92
N LEU A 60 1.58 -13.86 15.88
CA LEU A 60 1.68 -14.64 14.63
C LEU A 60 0.53 -14.30 13.67
N VAL A 61 -0.71 -14.22 14.17
CA VAL A 61 -1.88 -13.83 13.39
C VAL A 61 -1.74 -12.38 12.88
N GLY A 62 -1.28 -11.46 13.74
CA GLY A 62 -1.03 -10.08 13.36
C GLY A 62 0.05 -9.96 12.28
N ALA A 63 1.16 -10.69 12.43
CA ALA A 63 2.24 -10.74 11.45
C ALA A 63 1.79 -11.35 10.12
N PHE A 64 0.99 -12.42 10.15
CA PHE A 64 0.38 -13.01 8.96
C PHE A 64 -0.53 -11.99 8.26
N MET A 65 -1.42 -11.33 9.03
CA MET A 65 -2.32 -10.32 8.46
C MET A 65 -1.53 -9.15 7.85
N PHE A 66 -0.45 -8.74 8.50
CA PHE A 66 0.45 -7.72 7.99
C PHE A 66 1.16 -8.13 6.70
N ALA A 67 1.75 -9.32 6.66
CA ALA A 67 2.51 -9.78 5.50
C ALA A 67 1.64 -10.03 4.26
N PHE A 68 0.44 -10.58 4.43
CA PHE A 68 -0.41 -10.99 3.31
C PHE A 68 -1.47 -9.98 2.90
N PHE A 69 -1.96 -9.15 3.83
CA PHE A 69 -3.01 -8.19 3.53
C PHE A 69 -2.50 -6.77 3.56
N PHE A 70 -1.97 -6.31 4.71
CA PHE A 70 -1.62 -4.89 4.84
C PHE A 70 -0.44 -4.50 3.97
N TYR A 71 0.65 -5.28 3.95
CA TYR A 71 1.83 -4.92 3.19
C TYR A 71 1.55 -4.85 1.67
N PRO A 72 0.88 -5.86 1.05
CA PRO A 72 0.47 -5.75 -0.34
C PRO A 72 -0.55 -4.63 -0.59
N ALA A 73 -1.54 -4.44 0.30
CA ALA A 73 -2.54 -3.39 0.13
C ALA A 73 -1.93 -1.99 0.21
N LEU A 74 -1.01 -1.75 1.14
CA LEU A 74 -0.29 -0.48 1.26
C LEU A 74 0.58 -0.24 0.04
N ASN A 75 1.35 -1.25 -0.39
CA ASN A 75 2.16 -1.15 -1.60
C ASN A 75 1.28 -0.84 -2.82
N LEU A 76 0.14 -1.50 -2.97
CA LEU A 76 -0.79 -1.25 -4.08
C LEU A 76 -1.45 0.14 -4.00
N SER A 77 -1.72 0.63 -2.79
CA SER A 77 -2.27 1.98 -2.59
C SER A 77 -1.26 3.10 -2.90
N LEU A 78 0.03 2.80 -2.80
CA LEU A 78 1.12 3.73 -3.13
C LEU A 78 1.48 3.71 -4.62
N THR A 79 1.20 2.61 -5.33
CA THR A 79 1.40 2.52 -6.78
C THR A 79 0.35 3.31 -7.57
N ALA A 80 0.70 3.69 -8.80
CA ALA A 80 -0.24 4.33 -9.73
C ALA A 80 -1.39 3.39 -10.12
N ASP A 81 -2.49 3.96 -10.61
CA ASP A 81 -3.65 3.19 -11.10
C ASP A 81 -3.20 2.19 -12.18
N ILE A 82 -3.75 0.98 -12.15
CA ILE A 82 -3.35 -0.13 -13.04
C ILE A 82 -3.63 0.23 -14.50
N ASP A 83 -4.67 1.03 -14.74
CA ASP A 83 -5.09 1.49 -16.06
C ASP A 83 -4.30 2.73 -16.56
N SER A 84 -3.37 3.26 -15.75
CA SER A 84 -2.58 4.43 -16.11
C SER A 84 -1.36 4.06 -16.96
N ILE A 85 -1.13 4.82 -18.03
CA ILE A 85 0.09 4.72 -18.86
C ILE A 85 1.38 4.92 -18.05
N THR A 86 1.30 5.65 -16.93
CA THR A 86 2.41 5.92 -16.02
C THR A 86 2.94 4.66 -15.30
N THR A 87 2.19 3.56 -15.33
CA THR A 87 2.58 2.27 -14.74
C THR A 87 3.53 1.47 -15.66
N VAL A 88 3.45 1.70 -16.98
CA VAL A 88 4.26 1.00 -18.00
C VAL A 88 5.46 1.84 -18.45
N VAL A 89 5.32 3.16 -18.37
CA VAL A 89 6.27 4.13 -18.92
C VAL A 89 7.19 4.67 -17.82
N ASP A 90 8.49 4.82 -18.11
CA ASP A 90 9.48 5.38 -17.17
C ASP A 90 8.97 6.74 -16.61
N PRO A 91 9.12 7.03 -15.31
CA PRO A 91 8.79 8.34 -14.74
C PRO A 91 9.36 9.53 -15.52
N LYS A 92 10.54 9.39 -16.14
CA LYS A 92 11.12 10.43 -17.01
C LYS A 92 10.36 10.66 -18.32
N LEU A 93 9.68 9.61 -18.80
CA LEU A 93 8.84 9.62 -20.00
C LEU A 93 7.40 10.03 -19.69
N ALA A 94 6.91 9.74 -18.47
CA ALA A 94 5.59 10.11 -17.99
C ALA A 94 5.48 11.60 -17.58
N LEU A 95 6.61 12.27 -17.37
CA LEU A 95 6.67 13.69 -17.01
C LEU A 95 6.87 14.58 -18.24
N ALA A 96 6.28 15.77 -18.25
CA ALA A 96 6.45 16.75 -19.32
C ALA A 96 7.93 17.10 -19.57
N LYS A 97 8.32 17.27 -20.84
CA LYS A 97 9.71 17.54 -21.25
C LYS A 97 10.33 18.69 -20.45
N GLY A 98 11.42 18.40 -19.74
CA GLY A 98 12.18 19.38 -18.94
C GLY A 98 11.87 19.38 -17.44
N THR A 99 10.85 18.65 -16.99
CA THR A 99 10.55 18.49 -15.56
C THR A 99 11.36 17.36 -14.94
N LYS A 100 11.89 17.57 -13.73
CA LYS A 100 12.60 16.53 -12.97
C LYS A 100 11.61 15.78 -12.08
N PHE A 101 11.74 14.47 -11.99
CA PHE A 101 10.98 13.67 -11.03
C PHE A 101 11.35 14.08 -9.61
N THR A 102 10.38 14.57 -8.83
CA THR A 102 10.57 14.93 -7.42
C THR A 102 9.75 14.04 -6.49
N SER A 103 8.54 13.65 -6.89
CA SER A 103 7.67 12.80 -6.07
C SER A 103 6.63 12.03 -6.88
N TRP A 104 6.25 10.85 -6.38
CA TRP A 104 5.20 10.00 -6.97
C TRP A 104 3.82 10.68 -7.08
N SER A 105 3.56 11.70 -6.24
CA SER A 105 2.33 12.50 -6.31
C SER A 105 2.16 13.26 -7.63
N GLN A 106 3.25 13.62 -8.31
CA GLN A 106 3.19 14.34 -9.60
C GLN A 106 2.52 13.49 -10.69
N LEU A 107 2.76 12.18 -10.66
CA LEU A 107 2.18 11.22 -11.61
C LEU A 107 0.71 10.91 -11.29
N GLN A 108 0.26 11.13 -10.06
CA GLN A 108 -1.12 10.89 -9.63
C GLN A 108 -2.07 12.04 -10.04
N VAL A 109 -1.56 13.25 -10.29
CA VAL A 109 -2.39 14.43 -10.63
C VAL A 109 -2.88 14.39 -12.09
N GLU A 110 -2.07 13.92 -13.04
CA GLU A 110 -2.48 13.83 -14.46
C GLU A 110 -3.62 12.83 -14.68
N SER A 111 -3.68 11.74 -13.90
CA SER A 111 -4.75 10.75 -14.00
C SER A 111 -6.12 11.30 -13.57
N ALA A 112 -6.15 12.37 -12.75
CA ALA A 112 -7.39 13.06 -12.39
C ALA A 112 -7.90 13.97 -13.52
N ALA A 113 -7.00 14.56 -14.32
CA ALA A 113 -7.38 15.47 -15.42
C ALA A 113 -8.15 14.75 -16.54
N HIS A 114 -7.82 13.47 -16.81
CA HIS A 114 -8.48 12.68 -17.85
C HIS A 114 -9.86 12.11 -17.48
N LYS A 115 -10.32 12.31 -16.22
CA LYS A 115 -11.66 11.93 -15.75
C LYS A 115 -12.73 12.97 -16.10
N THR A 116 -12.65 13.62 -17.27
CA THR A 116 -13.73 14.51 -17.72
C THR A 116 -14.95 13.67 -18.06
N ALA A 117 -15.85 13.53 -17.09
CA ALA A 117 -17.11 12.86 -17.25
C ALA A 117 -17.87 13.50 -18.41
N SER A 118 -18.16 12.72 -19.46
CA SER A 118 -19.17 13.05 -20.45
C SER A 118 -20.47 13.37 -19.71
N ARG A 119 -20.83 14.65 -19.58
CA ARG A 119 -22.12 15.08 -19.01
C ARG A 119 -23.23 14.51 -19.89
N SER A 120 -24.01 13.59 -19.36
CA SER A 120 -25.23 13.11 -20.00
C SER A 120 -26.26 14.23 -20.05
N VAL A 121 -26.73 14.57 -21.25
CA VAL A 121 -27.81 15.56 -21.47
C VAL A 121 -29.16 14.86 -21.25
N PRO A 122 -30.16 15.53 -20.63
CA PRO A 122 -31.51 14.99 -20.49
C PRO A 122 -32.14 14.74 -21.86
N ILE A 123 -32.87 13.63 -22.01
CA ILE A 123 -33.60 13.28 -23.23
C ILE A 123 -35.09 13.31 -22.91
N ASP A 124 -35.86 14.07 -23.70
CA ASP A 124 -37.32 14.12 -23.55
C ASP A 124 -37.96 12.88 -24.19
N CYS A 125 -38.82 12.18 -23.44
CA CYS A 125 -39.47 10.96 -23.90
C CYS A 125 -40.92 11.21 -24.28
N ASN A 126 -41.26 11.04 -25.56
CA ASN A 126 -42.63 11.20 -26.08
C ASN A 126 -43.62 10.15 -25.54
N THR A 127 -43.15 9.03 -24.98
CA THR A 127 -44.01 7.94 -24.52
C THR A 127 -44.60 8.19 -23.13
N CYS A 128 -43.89 8.94 -22.29
CA CYS A 128 -44.31 9.29 -20.93
C CYS A 128 -44.32 10.80 -20.65
N ASN A 129 -44.01 11.61 -21.66
CA ASN A 129 -44.04 13.08 -21.64
C ASN A 129 -43.20 13.69 -20.50
N THR A 130 -42.08 13.03 -20.17
CA THR A 130 -41.15 13.41 -19.11
C THR A 130 -39.70 13.34 -19.59
N SER A 131 -38.80 14.06 -18.92
CA SER A 131 -37.37 14.07 -19.22
C SER A 131 -36.65 12.92 -18.49
N HIS A 132 -35.91 12.10 -19.25
CA HIS A 132 -35.13 10.99 -18.71
C HIS A 132 -33.65 11.31 -18.71
N MET A 133 -32.98 10.93 -17.62
CA MET A 133 -31.53 10.89 -17.58
C MET A 133 -31.07 9.54 -18.12
N PRO A 134 -30.34 9.49 -19.24
CA PRO A 134 -29.81 8.22 -19.72
C PRO A 134 -28.79 7.72 -18.70
N LYS A 135 -29.10 6.58 -18.06
CA LYS A 135 -28.18 5.90 -17.16
C LYS A 135 -27.09 5.25 -18.01
N THR A 136 -26.12 6.06 -18.43
CA THR A 136 -24.92 5.58 -19.12
C THR A 136 -24.09 4.80 -18.10
N ARG A 137 -24.32 3.48 -18.05
CA ARG A 137 -23.33 2.60 -17.42
C ARG A 137 -22.09 2.75 -18.27
N ARG A 138 -20.97 3.16 -17.66
CA ARG A 138 -19.68 3.15 -18.37
C ARG A 138 -19.54 1.75 -19.00
N PRO A 139 -19.30 1.63 -20.31
CA PRO A 139 -18.98 0.33 -20.88
C PRO A 139 -17.85 -0.24 -20.04
N ILE A 140 -17.96 -1.52 -19.67
CA ILE A 140 -16.83 -2.24 -19.07
C ILE A 140 -15.71 -2.04 -20.07
N ALA A 141 -14.65 -1.35 -19.66
CA ALA A 141 -13.52 -1.15 -20.55
C ALA A 141 -13.12 -2.55 -21.03
N PRO A 142 -13.21 -2.86 -22.33
CA PRO A 142 -12.51 -4.05 -22.81
C PRO A 142 -11.07 -3.90 -22.34
N LEU A 143 -10.38 -5.00 -22.02
CA LEU A 143 -8.94 -4.99 -21.72
C LEU A 143 -8.27 -4.03 -22.70
N ARG A 144 -7.96 -2.83 -22.21
CA ARG A 144 -7.57 -1.74 -23.08
C ARG A 144 -6.11 -2.01 -23.36
N PHE A 145 -5.83 -2.61 -24.51
CA PHE A 145 -4.46 -2.73 -24.96
C PHE A 145 -3.90 -1.32 -25.06
N LEU A 146 -2.87 -1.05 -24.28
CA LEU A 146 -2.14 0.20 -24.32
C LEU A 146 -1.55 0.33 -25.72
N ASP A 147 -2.10 1.23 -26.54
CA ASP A 147 -1.69 1.37 -27.93
C ASP A 147 -0.38 2.16 -28.00
N LEU A 148 0.62 1.60 -28.68
CA LEU A 148 1.88 2.27 -28.98
C LEU A 148 1.68 3.61 -29.70
N GLN A 149 0.59 3.76 -30.46
CA GLN A 149 0.25 5.04 -31.09
C GLN A 149 -0.11 6.11 -30.05
N GLU A 150 -0.77 5.73 -28.97
CA GLU A 150 -1.15 6.65 -27.90
C GLU A 150 0.07 7.08 -27.08
N VAL A 151 0.98 6.13 -26.81
CA VAL A 151 2.30 6.40 -26.21
C VAL A 151 3.10 7.36 -27.09
N ASN A 152 3.18 7.10 -28.40
CA ASN A 152 3.90 7.97 -29.34
C ASN A 152 3.25 9.35 -29.44
N LYS A 153 1.92 9.43 -29.46
CA LYS A 153 1.21 10.71 -29.52
C LYS A 153 1.48 11.57 -28.29
N ALA A 154 1.53 10.99 -27.09
CA ALA A 154 1.91 11.69 -25.87
C ALA A 154 3.40 12.12 -25.86
N TYR A 155 4.27 11.45 -26.63
CA TYR A 155 5.70 11.76 -26.70
C TYR A 155 6.04 12.86 -27.73
N TYR A 156 5.33 12.87 -28.87
CA TYR A 156 5.65 13.72 -30.01
C TYR A 156 4.75 14.97 -30.16
N ASN A 157 3.56 15.00 -29.55
CA ASN A 157 2.70 16.19 -29.51
C ASN A 157 2.74 16.87 -28.13
#